data_AF-A0A2M8S899-F1
#
_entry.id   AF-A0A2M8S899-F1
#
_cell.length_a   1.000
_cell.length_b   1.000
_cell.length_c   1.000
_cell.angle_alpha   90.00
_cell.angle_beta   90.00
_cell.angle_gamma   90.00
#
_symmetry.space_group_name_H-M   'P 1'
#
loop_
_entity.id
_entity.type
_entity.pdbx_description
1 polymer ?
#
loop_
_entity_poly.entity_id
_entity_poly.type
_entity_poly.pdbx_seq_one_letter_code
_entity_poly.pdbx_strand_id
1 'polypeptide(L)'
;MKTIPPKIYDYVIIGSGFGGSVAAMRLTEKGYSVLVLEKGKRYEDKDFAKINLQFWKYLWMPALRAFGILQISTLKGVMVLHGTGVGGGSLGYANVLEIPNDATFATPAWNEPLPWGKTLSPHYDTARKMLGATRNPRLMKADEVLREIAA
;
A
#
# COMPACT_ATOMS: atom_id res chain seq x y z
N MET A 1 5.52 -26.90 30.61
CA MET A 1 5.46 -25.81 29.61
C MET A 1 6.88 -25.56 29.12
N LYS A 2 7.22 -25.86 27.86
CA LYS A 2 8.57 -25.55 27.33
C LYS A 2 8.65 -24.04 27.13
N THR A 3 9.51 -23.37 27.89
CA THR A 3 9.83 -21.96 27.70
C THR A 3 10.68 -21.84 26.43
N ILE A 4 10.07 -21.32 25.35
CA ILE A 4 10.80 -20.97 24.14
C ILE A 4 11.57 -19.69 24.47
N PRO A 5 12.91 -19.66 24.33
CA PRO A 5 13.67 -18.44 24.57
C PRO A 5 13.17 -17.31 23.65
N PRO A 6 13.09 -16.07 24.14
CA PRO A 6 12.59 -14.96 23.34
C PRO A 6 13.49 -14.78 22.11
N LYS A 7 12.88 -14.81 20.93
CA LYS A 7 13.59 -14.54 19.68
C LYS A 7 13.79 -13.04 19.56
N ILE A 8 15.06 -12.61 19.61
CA ILE A 8 15.47 -11.21 19.48
C ILE A 8 15.63 -10.88 17.99
N TYR A 9 15.15 -9.71 17.59
CA TYR A 9 15.29 -9.15 16.25
C TYR A 9 15.96 -7.78 16.34
N ASP A 10 16.74 -7.39 15.34
CA ASP A 10 17.39 -6.09 15.28
C ASP A 10 16.36 -4.97 15.07
N TYR A 11 15.34 -5.23 14.23
CA TYR A 11 14.28 -4.28 13.93
C TYR A 11 12.90 -4.93 13.99
N VAL A 12 11.92 -4.15 14.46
CA VAL A 12 10.50 -4.50 14.40
C VAL A 12 9.77 -3.45 13.57
N ILE A 13 9.04 -3.89 12.56
CA ILE A 13 8.24 -3.04 11.67
C ILE A 13 6.77 -3.34 11.93
N ILE A 14 6.00 -2.29 12.22
CA ILE A 14 4.56 -2.38 12.46
C ILE A 14 3.83 -1.99 11.17
N GLY A 15 3.10 -2.94 10.61
CA GLY A 15 2.40 -2.82 9.33
C GLY A 15 3.23 -3.27 8.15
N SER A 16 2.57 -3.94 7.21
CA SER A 16 3.18 -4.56 6.03
C SER A 16 2.75 -3.91 4.71
N GLY A 17 2.32 -2.65 4.75
CA GLY A 17 2.06 -1.85 3.55
C GLY A 17 3.35 -1.39 2.87
N PHE A 18 3.23 -0.55 1.83
CA PHE A 18 4.37 -0.10 1.01
C PHE A 18 5.59 0.34 1.83
N GLY A 19 5.43 1.26 2.78
CA GLY A 19 6.53 1.74 3.60
C GLY A 19 7.17 0.65 4.46
N GLY A 20 6.34 -0.20 5.11
CA GLY A 20 6.80 -1.30 5.95
C GLY A 20 7.53 -2.38 5.15
N SER A 21 7.01 -2.76 3.99
CA SER A 21 7.65 -3.74 3.11
C SER A 21 8.97 -3.23 2.54
N VAL A 22 9.04 -1.97 2.12
CA VAL A 22 10.29 -1.38 1.61
C VAL A 22 11.33 -1.28 2.73
N ALA A 23 10.94 -0.81 3.91
CA ALA A 23 11.85 -0.75 5.06
C ALA A 23 12.36 -2.15 5.45
N ALA A 24 11.47 -3.15 5.51
CA ALA A 24 11.84 -4.53 5.81
C ALA A 24 12.87 -5.05 4.81
N MET A 25 12.59 -4.89 3.52
CA MET A 25 13.48 -5.33 2.45
C MET A 25 14.87 -4.68 2.58
N ARG A 26 14.93 -3.34 2.69
CA ARG A 26 16.22 -2.61 2.78
C ARG A 26 17.03 -2.97 4.02
N LEU A 27 16.38 -3.23 5.16
CA LEU A 27 17.05 -3.68 6.37
C LEU A 27 17.57 -5.12 6.22
N THR A 28 16.76 -6.02 5.67
CA THR A 28 17.20 -7.41 5.42
C THR A 28 18.32 -7.51 4.39
N GLU A 29 18.33 -6.67 3.35
CA GLU A 29 19.43 -6.57 2.38
C GLU A 29 20.76 -6.20 3.04
N LYS A 30 20.73 -5.48 4.16
CA LYS A 30 21.91 -5.13 4.97
C LYS A 30 22.30 -6.22 5.99
N GLY A 31 21.60 -7.35 6.00
CA GLY A 31 21.89 -8.48 6.88
C GLY A 31 21.22 -8.41 8.26
N TYR A 32 20.32 -7.45 8.49
CA TYR A 32 19.60 -7.36 9.76
C TYR A 32 18.46 -8.38 9.86
N SER A 33 18.23 -8.86 11.07
CA SER A 33 17.03 -9.63 11.42
C SER A 33 15.85 -8.69 11.63
N VAL A 34 14.75 -8.92 10.90
CA VAL A 34 13.58 -8.03 10.91
C VAL A 34 12.32 -8.82 11.19
N LEU A 35 11.53 -8.35 12.15
CA LEU A 35 10.18 -8.83 12.43
C LEU A 35 9.16 -7.83 11.85
N VAL A 36 8.26 -8.29 10.99
CA VAL A 36 7.12 -7.48 10.51
C VAL A 36 5.86 -7.96 11.21
N LEU A 37 5.16 -7.06 11.88
CA LEU A 37 3.89 -7.33 12.55
C LEU A 37 2.74 -6.70 11.77
N GLU A 38 1.83 -7.53 11.29
CA GLU A 38 0.64 -7.12 10.58
C GLU A 38 -0.61 -7.53 11.39
N LYS A 39 -1.57 -6.62 11.54
CA LYS A 39 -2.82 -6.90 12.27
C LYS A 39 -3.75 -7.81 11.47
N GLY A 40 -3.69 -7.70 10.14
CA GLY A 40 -4.53 -8.45 9.22
C GLY A 40 -3.98 -9.82 8.87
N LYS A 41 -4.70 -10.51 7.97
CA LYS A 41 -4.33 -11.84 7.50
C LYS A 41 -3.37 -11.78 6.32
N ARG A 42 -2.68 -12.90 6.07
CA ARG A 42 -2.11 -13.16 4.75
C ARG A 42 -3.20 -13.77 3.89
N TYR A 43 -3.61 -13.04 2.84
CA TYR A 43 -4.70 -13.46 1.94
C TYR A 43 -4.13 -14.24 0.75
N GLU A 44 -4.90 -15.24 0.32
CA GLU A 44 -4.76 -15.93 -0.96
C GLU A 44 -5.98 -15.61 -1.85
N ASP A 45 -5.89 -15.88 -3.16
CA ASP A 45 -6.93 -15.56 -4.13
C ASP A 45 -8.34 -16.05 -3.72
N LYS A 46 -8.44 -17.23 -3.09
CA LYS A 46 -9.71 -17.80 -2.63
C LYS A 46 -10.35 -17.05 -1.44
N ASP A 47 -9.58 -16.23 -0.75
CA ASP A 47 -10.01 -15.53 0.46
C ASP A 47 -10.76 -14.24 0.12
N PHE A 48 -10.53 -13.67 -1.07
CA PHE A 48 -11.21 -12.47 -1.53
C PHE A 48 -12.71 -12.67 -1.76
N ALA A 49 -13.48 -11.61 -1.53
CA ALA A 49 -14.90 -11.58 -1.82
C ALA A 49 -15.12 -11.63 -3.33
N LYS A 50 -16.00 -12.52 -3.80
CA LYS A 50 -16.37 -12.65 -5.21
C LYS A 50 -17.53 -11.73 -5.58
N ILE A 51 -18.34 -11.37 -4.60
CA ILE A 51 -19.53 -10.52 -4.76
C ILE A 51 -19.69 -9.63 -3.53
N ASN A 52 -20.38 -8.50 -3.70
CA ASN A 52 -20.58 -7.50 -2.64
C ASN A 52 -21.35 -8.03 -1.42
N LEU A 53 -22.21 -9.04 -1.61
CA LEU A 53 -22.95 -9.69 -0.51
C LEU A 53 -22.03 -10.43 0.48
N GLN A 54 -20.81 -10.78 0.07
CA GLN A 54 -19.81 -11.43 0.94
C GLN A 54 -19.06 -10.40 1.79
N PHE A 55 -19.78 -9.49 2.43
CA PHE A 55 -19.18 -8.39 3.18
C PHE A 55 -18.23 -8.87 4.28
N TRP A 56 -18.45 -10.04 4.89
CA TRP A 56 -17.56 -10.61 5.90
C TRP A 56 -16.17 -11.01 5.37
N LYS A 57 -16.04 -11.20 4.05
CA LYS A 57 -14.77 -11.41 3.34
C LYS A 57 -14.17 -10.10 2.79
N TYR A 58 -14.95 -9.02 2.74
CA TYR A 58 -14.51 -7.75 2.18
C TYR A 58 -14.16 -6.70 3.24
N LEU A 59 -15.02 -6.54 4.25
CA LEU A 59 -14.83 -5.60 5.35
C LEU A 59 -14.02 -6.22 6.50
N TRP A 60 -13.14 -5.41 7.08
CA TRP A 60 -12.46 -5.70 8.33
C TRP A 60 -13.27 -5.15 9.51
N MET A 61 -14.10 -5.99 10.11
CA MET A 61 -14.85 -5.71 11.32
C MET A 61 -14.80 -6.92 12.26
N PRO A 62 -13.71 -7.07 13.04
CA PRO A 62 -13.49 -8.25 13.89
C PRO A 62 -14.65 -8.54 14.85
N ALA A 63 -15.34 -7.51 15.34
CA ALA A 63 -16.51 -7.64 16.22
C ALA A 63 -17.67 -8.42 15.57
N LEU A 64 -17.79 -8.39 14.24
CA LEU A 64 -18.79 -9.15 13.47
C LEU A 64 -18.20 -10.40 12.81
N ARG A 65 -16.98 -10.81 13.20
CA ARG A 65 -16.20 -11.88 12.56
C ARG A 65 -15.98 -11.65 11.06
N ALA A 66 -16.00 -10.40 10.62
CA ALA A 66 -15.63 -9.99 9.28
C ALA A 66 -14.13 -9.68 9.25
N PHE A 67 -13.40 -10.38 8.40
CA PHE A 67 -11.94 -10.31 8.31
C PHE A 67 -11.49 -10.13 6.87
N GLY A 68 -12.13 -9.21 6.16
CA GLY A 68 -11.74 -8.83 4.81
C GLY A 68 -10.65 -7.78 4.75
N ILE A 69 -10.32 -7.35 3.54
CA ILE A 69 -9.18 -6.47 3.27
C ILE A 69 -9.47 -4.99 3.56
N LEU A 70 -10.72 -4.53 3.53
CA LEU A 70 -11.07 -3.12 3.63
C LEU A 70 -11.48 -2.76 5.04
N GLN A 71 -10.72 -1.88 5.70
CA GLN A 71 -11.15 -1.23 6.93
C GLN A 71 -11.62 0.19 6.63
N ILE A 72 -12.75 0.56 7.21
CA ILE A 72 -13.31 1.91 7.18
C ILE A 72 -13.15 2.52 8.56
N SER A 73 -12.43 3.63 8.63
CA SER A 73 -12.25 4.39 9.87
C SER A 73 -12.87 5.76 9.72
N THR A 74 -13.90 6.03 10.52
CA THR A 74 -14.54 7.35 10.57
C THR A 74 -13.85 8.19 11.64
N LEU A 75 -13.40 9.38 11.23
CA LEU A 75 -12.93 10.43 12.11
C LEU A 75 -13.84 11.65 11.96
N LYS A 76 -13.65 12.67 12.80
CA LYS A 76 -14.46 13.90 12.73
C LYS A 76 -14.22 14.60 11.37
N GLY A 77 -15.20 14.52 10.48
CA GLY A 77 -15.18 15.17 9.17
C GLY A 77 -14.43 14.43 8.06
N VAL A 78 -13.91 13.22 8.32
CA VAL A 78 -13.23 12.42 7.28
C VAL A 78 -13.49 10.93 7.48
N MET A 79 -13.64 10.22 6.37
CA MET A 79 -13.70 8.76 6.34
C MET A 79 -12.47 8.24 5.61
N VAL A 80 -11.68 7.41 6.30
CA VAL A 80 -10.45 6.83 5.75
C VAL A 80 -10.70 5.38 5.39
N LEU A 81 -10.48 5.05 4.12
CA LEU A 81 -10.50 3.70 3.59
C LEU A 81 -9.06 3.19 3.54
N HIS A 82 -8.76 2.10 4.26
CA HIS A 82 -7.41 1.54 4.30
C HIS A 82 -7.42 0.02 4.29
N GLY A 83 -6.35 -0.55 3.72
CA GLY A 83 -6.18 -2.00 3.62
C GLY A 83 -5.71 -2.63 4.94
N THR A 84 -6.20 -3.81 5.26
CA THR A 84 -5.80 -4.61 6.41
C THR A 84 -5.40 -6.01 5.96
N GLY A 85 -4.16 -6.41 6.23
CA GLY A 85 -3.60 -7.67 5.74
C GLY A 85 -2.16 -7.53 5.31
N VAL A 86 -1.51 -8.65 5.01
CA VAL A 86 -0.14 -8.65 4.50
C VAL A 86 -0.10 -7.96 3.13
N GLY A 87 0.55 -6.80 3.06
CA GLY A 87 0.53 -5.88 1.90
C GLY A 87 -0.26 -4.58 2.15
N GLY A 88 -1.09 -4.54 3.19
CA GLY A 88 -1.87 -3.36 3.58
C GLY A 88 -2.77 -2.87 2.44
N GLY A 89 -2.65 -1.58 2.10
CA GLY A 89 -3.41 -0.95 1.01
C GLY A 89 -3.19 -1.59 -0.37
N SER A 90 -2.07 -2.27 -0.60
CA SER A 90 -1.80 -2.91 -1.90
C SER A 90 -2.79 -4.03 -2.24
N LEU A 91 -3.51 -4.57 -1.25
CA LEU A 91 -4.52 -5.62 -1.43
C LEU A 91 -5.76 -5.15 -2.20
N GLY A 92 -6.03 -3.84 -2.25
CA GLY A 92 -7.26 -3.30 -2.84
C GLY A 92 -7.11 -1.98 -3.60
N TYR A 93 -5.89 -1.48 -3.77
CA TYR A 93 -5.65 -0.25 -4.54
C TYR A 93 -5.75 -0.48 -6.06
N ALA A 94 -5.95 0.61 -6.80
CA ALA A 94 -6.20 0.57 -8.24
C ALA A 94 -4.95 0.37 -9.12
N ASN A 95 -3.76 0.11 -8.54
CA ASN A 95 -2.50 0.01 -9.27
C ASN A 95 -2.13 1.25 -10.12
N VAL A 96 -2.63 2.44 -9.74
CA VAL A 96 -2.23 3.70 -10.36
C VAL A 96 -0.93 4.17 -9.72
N LEU A 97 0.14 4.20 -10.51
CA LEU A 97 1.52 4.48 -10.07
C LEU A 97 2.02 5.77 -10.72
N GLU A 98 1.38 6.88 -10.36
CA GLU A 98 1.72 8.22 -10.86
C GLU A 98 2.92 8.81 -10.11
N ILE A 99 3.78 9.51 -10.86
CA ILE A 99 4.85 10.33 -10.29
C ILE A 99 4.32 11.77 -10.27
N PRO A 100 4.39 12.49 -9.13
CA PRO A 100 3.98 13.89 -9.08
C PRO A 100 4.68 14.73 -10.15
N ASN A 101 3.96 15.71 -10.70
CA ASN A 101 4.52 16.59 -11.73
C ASN A 101 5.45 17.66 -11.12
N ASP A 102 6.22 18.32 -11.98
CA ASP A 102 7.17 19.37 -11.56
C ASP A 102 6.49 20.51 -10.81
N ALA A 103 5.26 20.87 -11.19
CA ALA A 103 4.48 21.90 -10.48
C ALA A 103 4.17 21.50 -9.03
N THR A 104 3.91 20.21 -8.78
CA THR A 104 3.68 19.66 -7.43
C THR A 104 4.96 19.72 -6.62
N PHE A 105 6.09 19.29 -7.20
CA PHE A 105 7.39 19.34 -6.54
C PHE A 105 7.90 20.76 -6.31
N ALA A 106 7.49 21.74 -7.12
CA ALA A 106 7.84 23.14 -6.94
C ALA A 106 7.13 23.82 -5.75
N THR A 107 6.09 23.20 -5.19
CA THR A 107 5.41 23.76 -4.01
C THR A 107 6.34 23.77 -2.79
N PRO A 108 6.24 24.76 -1.88
CA PRO A 108 7.14 24.85 -0.72
C PRO A 108 7.17 23.58 0.14
N ALA A 109 6.03 22.90 0.29
CA ALA A 109 5.93 21.63 1.04
C ALA A 109 6.82 20.50 0.49
N TRP A 110 7.20 20.57 -0.79
CA TRP A 110 8.02 19.58 -1.47
C TRP A 110 9.37 20.11 -1.96
N ASN A 111 9.63 21.42 -1.82
CA ASN A 111 10.87 22.04 -2.28
C ASN A 111 11.73 22.59 -1.14
N GLU A 112 11.19 22.71 0.08
CA GLU A 112 11.90 23.17 1.27
C GLU A 112 11.81 22.15 2.42
N PRO A 113 12.89 21.89 3.17
CA PRO A 113 14.26 22.44 3.01
C PRO A 113 15.07 21.74 1.90
N LEU A 114 14.51 20.71 1.26
CA LEU A 114 15.18 19.93 0.22
C LEU A 114 14.33 19.88 -1.04
N PRO A 115 14.94 19.90 -2.23
CA PRO A 115 14.23 19.72 -3.49
C PRO A 115 13.82 18.26 -3.67
N TRP A 116 12.70 17.84 -3.05
CA TRP A 116 12.32 16.43 -2.96
C TRP A 116 12.12 15.77 -4.32
N GLY A 117 11.64 16.49 -5.33
CA GLY A 117 11.53 15.95 -6.69
C GLY A 117 12.86 15.43 -7.23
N LYS A 118 13.94 16.20 -7.04
CA LYS A 118 15.30 15.80 -7.44
C LYS A 118 15.84 14.69 -6.55
N THR A 119 15.64 14.80 -5.23
CA THR A 119 16.14 13.82 -4.25
C THR A 119 15.49 12.44 -4.42
N LEU A 120 14.19 12.40 -4.74
CA LEU A 120 13.42 11.16 -4.89
C LEU A 120 13.48 10.55 -6.29
N SER A 121 13.91 11.31 -7.31
CA SER A 121 14.01 10.85 -8.70
C SER A 121 14.62 9.44 -8.86
N PRO A 122 15.83 9.12 -8.33
CA PRO A 122 16.39 7.77 -8.47
C PRO A 122 15.58 6.68 -7.74
N HIS A 123 14.84 7.07 -6.69
CA HIS A 123 13.98 6.15 -5.94
C HIS A 123 12.67 5.87 -6.70
N TYR A 124 12.14 6.83 -7.46
CA TYR A 124 11.00 6.60 -8.35
C TYR A 124 11.35 5.58 -9.44
N ASP A 125 12.54 5.67 -10.05
CA ASP A 125 13.00 4.70 -11.05
C ASP A 125 13.09 3.28 -10.46
N THR A 126 13.66 3.18 -9.26
CA THR A 126 13.77 1.92 -8.53
C THR A 126 12.38 1.34 -8.22
N ALA A 127 11.47 2.15 -7.67
CA ALA A 127 10.12 1.74 -7.33
C ALA A 127 9.33 1.31 -8.57
N ARG A 128 9.43 2.07 -9.67
CA ARG A 128 8.79 1.76 -10.95
C ARG A 128 9.21 0.38 -11.46
N LYS A 129 10.50 0.08 -11.43
CA LYS A 129 11.05 -1.23 -11.84
C LYS A 129 10.54 -2.34 -10.92
N MET A 130 10.63 -2.16 -9.61
CA MET A 130 10.27 -3.18 -8.63
C MET A 130 8.77 -3.51 -8.61
N LEU A 131 7.93 -2.49 -8.82
CA LEU A 131 6.47 -2.67 -8.90
C LEU A 131 6.00 -3.17 -10.27
N GLY A 132 6.90 -3.30 -11.26
CA GLY A 132 6.55 -3.73 -12.60
C GLY A 132 5.61 -2.75 -13.32
N ALA A 133 5.73 -1.46 -13.02
CA ALA A 133 4.83 -0.44 -13.57
C ALA A 133 4.94 -0.39 -15.10
N THR A 134 3.80 -0.56 -15.77
CA THR A 134 3.69 -0.55 -17.23
C THR A 134 2.49 0.27 -17.67
N ARG A 135 2.48 0.70 -18.93
CA ARG A 135 1.33 1.39 -19.51
C ARG A 135 0.22 0.37 -19.72
N ASN A 136 -1.00 0.70 -19.26
CA ASN A 136 -2.18 -0.11 -19.57
C ASN A 136 -2.37 -0.15 -21.10
N PRO A 137 -2.32 -1.34 -21.75
CA PRO A 137 -2.44 -1.45 -23.19
C PRO A 137 -3.88 -1.31 -23.69
N ARG A 138 -4.88 -1.33 -22.80
CA ARG A 138 -6.30 -1.31 -23.15
C ARG A 138 -6.96 -0.04 -22.65
N LEU A 139 -7.53 0.69 -23.59
CA LEU A 139 -8.49 1.75 -23.30
C LEU A 139 -9.90 1.15 -23.36
N MET A 140 -10.76 1.59 -22.47
CA MET A 140 -12.18 1.23 -22.42
C MET A 140 -13.05 2.43 -22.76
N LYS A 141 -14.37 2.23 -22.85
CA LYS A 141 -15.31 3.28 -23.22
C LYS A 141 -15.22 4.52 -22.32
N ALA A 142 -14.95 4.33 -21.03
CA ALA A 142 -14.73 5.43 -20.10
C ALA A 142 -13.52 6.30 -20.49
N ASP A 143 -12.41 5.69 -20.93
CA ASP A 143 -11.21 6.40 -21.35
C ASP A 143 -11.45 7.21 -22.64
N GLU A 144 -12.25 6.67 -23.57
CA GLU A 144 -12.65 7.39 -24.79
C GLU A 144 -13.47 8.64 -24.46
N VAL A 145 -14.47 8.49 -23.59
CA VAL A 145 -15.32 9.61 -23.15
C VAL A 145 -14.49 10.69 -22.44
N LEU A 146 -13.56 10.29 -21.57
CA LEU A 146 -12.64 11.24 -20.92
C LEU A 146 -11.77 11.99 -21.93
N ARG A 147 -11.37 11.33 -23.02
CA ARG A 147 -10.59 11.97 -24.10
C ARG A 147 -11.42 12.99 -24.88
N GLU A 148 -12.67 12.67 -25.20
CA GLU A 148 -13.59 13.58 -25.88
C GLU A 148 -13.86 14.85 -25.05
N ILE A 149 -13.99 14.71 -23.73
CA ILE A 149 -14.21 15.85 -22.81
C ILE A 149 -12.96 16.74 -22.69
N ALA A 150 -11.76 16.17 -22.82
CA ALA A 150 -10.50 16.89 -22.67
C ALA A 150 -10.05 17.65 -23.93
N ALA A 151 -10.71 17.46 -25.07
CA ALA A 151 -10.42 18.13 -26.35
C ALA A 151 -11.13 19.49 -26.45
#